data_AF-R2RQ81-F1
#
_entry.id   AF-R2RQ81-F1
#
_cell.length_a   1.000
_cell.length_b   1.000
_cell.length_c   1.000
_cell.angle_alpha   90.00
_cell.angle_beta   90.00
_cell.angle_gamma   90.00
#
_symmetry.space_group_name_H-M   'P 1'
#
loop_
_entity.id
_entity.type
_entity.pdbx_description
1 polymer ?
#
loop_
_entity_poly.entity_id
_entity_poly.type
_entity_poly.pdbx_seq_one_letter_code
_entity_poly.pdbx_strand_id
1 'polypeptide(L)'
;MKYLTVKDIIKINAKLITTVSSGELIGLKDAAALDMAVNQPQQEVFGEELYPTIYDKASILAINLAKRHPFQNGNKRTALVSMITFLMMNGYTTSFTQEEAVQFILNITTSNQEFDLMKEEVAHFLETSGKVTKLSLDK
;
A
#
# COMPACT_ATOMS: atom_id res chain seq x y z
N MET A 1 5.09 -8.86 -12.70
CA MET A 1 4.26 -7.93 -11.90
C MET A 1 4.54 -6.50 -12.36
N LYS A 2 3.57 -5.58 -12.30
CA LYS A 2 3.79 -4.13 -12.50
C LYS A 2 3.92 -3.44 -11.16
N TYR A 3 4.81 -2.44 -11.05
CA TYR A 3 5.12 -1.75 -9.80
C TYR A 3 4.95 -0.24 -9.93
N LEU A 4 4.56 0.39 -8.82
CA LEU A 4 4.56 1.84 -8.68
C LEU A 4 6.00 2.32 -8.50
N THR A 5 6.35 3.44 -9.13
CA THR A 5 7.63 4.12 -8.88
C THR A 5 7.50 5.11 -7.72
N VAL A 6 8.63 5.55 -7.16
CA VAL A 6 8.70 6.68 -6.20
C VAL A 6 7.93 7.90 -6.72
N LYS A 7 8.07 8.21 -8.02
CA LYS A 7 7.39 9.32 -8.67
C LYS A 7 5.87 9.14 -8.70
N ASP A 8 5.39 7.92 -8.90
CA ASP A 8 3.95 7.64 -8.91
C ASP A 8 3.35 7.86 -7.52
N ILE A 9 4.03 7.38 -6.46
CA ILE A 9 3.56 7.54 -5.09
C ILE A 9 3.61 9.01 -4.64
N ILE A 10 4.63 9.77 -5.03
CA ILE A 10 4.67 11.24 -4.79
C ILE A 10 3.48 11.93 -5.46
N LYS A 11 3.15 11.57 -6.70
CA LYS A 11 1.99 12.12 -7.41
C LYS A 11 0.67 11.75 -6.74
N ILE A 12 0.54 10.50 -6.27
CA ILE A 12 -0.63 10.05 -5.50
C ILE A 12 -0.77 10.91 -4.24
N ASN A 13 0.30 11.09 -3.46
CA ASN A 13 0.29 11.90 -2.25
C ASN A 13 -0.13 13.36 -2.54
N ALA A 14 0.55 14.00 -3.50
CA ALA A 14 0.25 15.38 -3.87
C ALA A 14 -1.21 15.54 -4.34
N LYS A 15 -1.70 14.61 -5.17
CA LYS A 15 -3.10 14.62 -5.63
C LYS A 15 -4.05 14.52 -4.45
N LEU A 16 -3.85 13.57 -3.54
CA LEU A 16 -4.71 13.37 -2.38
C LEU A 16 -4.74 14.58 -1.45
N ILE A 17 -3.59 15.22 -1.20
CA ILE A 17 -3.56 16.45 -0.40
C ILE A 17 -4.36 17.56 -1.10
N THR A 18 -4.12 17.79 -2.39
CA THR A 18 -4.81 18.87 -3.12
C THR A 18 -6.32 18.67 -3.23
N THR A 19 -6.81 17.44 -3.25
CA THR A 19 -8.25 17.16 -3.46
C THR A 19 -9.03 16.80 -2.20
N VAL A 20 -8.37 16.31 -1.15
CA VAL A 20 -9.05 15.81 0.07
C VAL A 20 -8.74 16.64 1.31
N SER A 21 -7.57 17.27 1.39
CA SER A 21 -7.13 18.07 2.54
C SER A 21 -6.31 19.26 2.09
N SER A 22 -6.92 20.07 1.23
CA SER A 22 -6.29 21.28 0.71
C SER A 22 -5.81 22.16 1.86
N GLY A 23 -4.54 22.59 1.79
CA GLY A 23 -3.88 23.36 2.85
C GLY A 23 -2.92 22.56 3.74
N GLU A 24 -2.97 21.23 3.73
CA GLU A 24 -1.88 20.42 4.32
C GLU A 24 -0.58 20.58 3.52
N LEU A 25 0.56 20.55 4.22
CA LEU A 25 1.88 20.63 3.58
C LEU A 25 2.12 19.40 2.70
N ILE A 26 2.36 19.65 1.41
CA ILE A 26 2.89 18.66 0.47
C ILE A 26 4.41 18.63 0.61
N GLY A 27 4.96 17.46 0.89
CA GLY A 27 6.41 17.31 1.00
C GLY A 27 6.82 15.92 1.40
N LEU A 28 8.03 15.56 1.00
CA LEU A 28 8.71 14.36 1.45
C LEU A 28 9.38 14.66 2.80
N LYS A 29 9.13 13.81 3.80
CA LYS A 29 9.76 13.85 5.12
C LYS A 29 10.98 12.94 5.15
N ASP A 30 10.87 11.75 4.57
CA ASP A 30 11.92 10.74 4.54
C ASP A 30 11.95 10.05 3.16
N ALA A 31 12.97 10.39 2.37
CA ALA A 31 13.17 9.83 1.05
C ALA A 31 13.62 8.37 1.08
N ALA A 32 14.42 7.99 2.07
CA ALA A 32 14.91 6.63 2.20
C ALA A 32 13.77 5.68 2.60
N ALA A 33 12.86 6.12 3.48
CA ALA A 33 11.66 5.38 3.81
C ALA A 33 10.74 5.17 2.59
N LEU A 34 10.60 6.17 1.73
CA LEU A 34 9.80 6.04 0.50
C LEU A 34 10.45 5.07 -0.49
N ASP A 35 11.75 5.22 -0.73
CA ASP A 35 12.49 4.34 -1.63
C ASP A 35 12.43 2.88 -1.18
N MET A 36 12.64 2.64 0.12
CA MET A 36 12.47 1.31 0.72
C MET A 36 11.06 0.75 0.50
N ALA A 37 10.01 1.54 0.76
CA ALA A 37 8.64 1.09 0.58
C ALA A 37 8.32 0.68 -0.86
N VAL A 38 8.89 1.38 -1.85
CA VAL A 38 8.73 1.10 -3.28
C VAL A 38 9.47 -0.16 -3.71
N ASN A 39 10.68 -0.37 -3.20
CA ASN A 39 11.55 -1.45 -3.64
C ASN A 39 11.29 -2.78 -2.91
N GLN A 40 10.80 -2.74 -1.66
CA GLN A 40 10.60 -3.95 -0.86
C GLN A 40 9.65 -5.00 -1.48
N PRO A 41 8.54 -4.65 -2.16
CA PRO A 41 7.70 -5.63 -2.87
C PRO A 41 8.41 -6.45 -3.97
N GLN A 42 9.63 -6.06 -4.37
CA GLN A 42 10.45 -6.73 -5.39
C GLN A 42 11.67 -7.42 -4.77
N GLN A 43 11.79 -7.45 -3.45
CA GLN A 43 12.97 -7.96 -2.79
C GLN A 43 13.08 -9.48 -2.95
N GLU A 44 14.30 -9.94 -3.25
CA GLU A 44 14.65 -11.35 -3.37
C GLU A 44 15.76 -11.70 -2.36
N VAL A 45 15.73 -12.93 -1.87
CA VAL A 45 16.74 -13.49 -0.96
C VAL A 45 17.13 -14.87 -1.49
N PHE A 46 18.42 -15.08 -1.76
CA PHE A 46 18.95 -16.32 -2.36
C PHE A 46 18.28 -16.71 -3.70
N GLY A 47 17.82 -15.71 -4.47
CA GLY A 47 17.16 -15.92 -5.77
C GLY A 47 15.67 -16.24 -5.68
N GLU A 48 15.09 -16.23 -4.48
CA GLU A 48 13.66 -16.43 -4.24
C GLU A 48 13.00 -15.11 -3.83
N GLU A 49 11.80 -14.84 -4.36
CA GLU A 49 11.03 -13.66 -3.97
C GLU A 49 10.64 -13.74 -2.49
N LEU A 50 10.96 -12.69 -1.73
CA LEU A 50 10.60 -12.59 -0.31
C LEU A 50 9.08 -12.44 -0.10
N TYR A 51 8.39 -11.94 -1.13
CA TYR A 51 6.94 -11.67 -1.13
C TYR A 51 6.33 -12.33 -2.36
N PRO A 52 6.04 -13.64 -2.34
CA PRO A 52 5.73 -14.40 -3.56
C PRO A 52 4.35 -14.08 -4.16
N THR A 53 3.38 -13.63 -3.36
CA THR A 53 2.03 -13.34 -3.86
C THR A 53 1.79 -11.86 -4.11
N ILE A 54 0.76 -11.55 -4.92
CA ILE A 54 0.27 -10.17 -5.07
C ILE A 54 -0.15 -9.56 -3.73
N TYR A 55 -0.71 -10.37 -2.83
CA TYR A 55 -1.20 -9.93 -1.53
C TYR A 55 -0.05 -9.58 -0.58
N ASP A 56 1.03 -10.36 -0.60
CA ASP A 56 2.26 -10.06 0.14
C ASP A 56 2.87 -8.73 -0.32
N LYS A 57 2.96 -8.55 -1.64
CA LYS A 57 3.51 -7.34 -2.27
C LYS A 57 2.65 -6.09 -2.00
N ALA A 58 1.33 -6.24 -2.03
CA ALA A 58 0.39 -5.18 -1.68
C ALA A 58 0.44 -4.83 -0.18
N SER A 59 0.49 -5.85 0.67
CA SER A 59 0.59 -5.74 2.13
C SER A 59 1.84 -4.96 2.54
N ILE A 60 3.01 -5.39 2.07
CA ILE A 60 4.28 -4.77 2.48
C ILE A 60 4.40 -3.32 1.99
N LEU A 61 3.86 -3.01 0.81
CA LEU A 61 3.78 -1.63 0.32
C LEU A 61 2.92 -0.76 1.23
N ALA A 62 1.72 -1.23 1.59
CA ALA A 62 0.79 -0.50 2.44
C ALA A 62 1.38 -0.27 3.84
N ILE A 63 1.94 -1.32 4.46
CA ILE A 63 2.52 -1.27 5.81
C ILE A 63 3.66 -0.26 5.87
N ASN A 64 4.62 -0.29 4.94
CA ASN A 64 5.76 0.61 4.99
C ASN A 64 5.35 2.08 4.81
N LEU A 65 4.47 2.38 3.84
CA LEU A 65 3.99 3.74 3.63
C LEU A 65 3.19 4.24 4.85
N ALA A 66 2.39 3.36 5.47
CA ALA A 66 1.56 3.71 6.62
C ALA A 66 2.37 3.87 7.91
N LYS A 67 3.37 3.03 8.17
CA LYS A 67 4.15 3.02 9.43
C LYS A 67 5.36 3.95 9.42
N ARG A 68 6.06 4.05 8.29
CA ARG A 68 7.32 4.83 8.21
C ARG A 68 7.08 6.32 7.95
N HIS A 69 5.87 6.71 7.59
CA HIS A 69 5.45 8.09 7.35
C HIS A 69 6.43 8.89 6.45
N PRO A 70 6.70 8.43 5.20
CA PRO A 70 7.67 9.10 4.34
C PRO A 70 7.27 10.52 3.92
N PHE A 71 5.99 10.89 4.02
CA PHE A 71 5.48 12.22 3.66
C PHE A 71 5.20 13.07 4.90
N GLN A 72 5.16 14.40 4.71
CA GLN A 72 4.76 15.35 5.75
C GLN A 72 3.32 15.10 6.19
N ASN A 73 2.41 14.90 5.23
CA ASN A 73 1.00 14.62 5.47
C ASN A 73 0.46 13.57 4.50
N GLY A 74 -0.74 13.04 4.80
CA GLY A 74 -1.44 12.13 3.89
C GLY A 74 -0.89 10.70 3.81
N ASN A 75 0.03 10.28 4.71
CA ASN A 75 0.65 8.95 4.68
C ASN A 75 -0.35 7.80 4.61
N LYS A 76 -1.35 7.77 5.51
CA LYS A 76 -2.39 6.72 5.52
C LYS A 76 -3.17 6.65 4.20
N ARG A 77 -3.63 7.79 3.69
CA ARG A 77 -4.36 7.87 2.42
C ARG A 77 -3.48 7.45 1.25
N THR A 78 -2.21 7.85 1.26
CA THR A 78 -1.23 7.49 0.23
C THR A 78 -0.94 5.99 0.25
N ALA A 79 -0.79 5.39 1.43
CA ALA A 79 -0.57 3.96 1.60
C ALA A 79 -1.74 3.14 1.03
N LEU A 80 -2.97 3.48 1.44
CA LEU A 80 -4.19 2.83 0.97
C LEU A 80 -4.35 2.94 -0.56
N VAL A 81 -4.21 4.16 -1.11
CA VAL A 81 -4.38 4.38 -2.56
C VAL A 81 -3.24 3.74 -3.36
N SER A 82 -2.01 3.73 -2.86
CA SER A 82 -0.89 3.06 -3.53
C SER A 82 -1.09 1.55 -3.57
N MET A 83 -1.58 0.95 -2.48
CA MET A 83 -1.94 -0.47 -2.43
C MET A 83 -3.04 -0.81 -3.46
N ILE A 84 -4.14 -0.04 -3.45
CA ILE A 84 -5.25 -0.25 -4.40
C ILE A 84 -4.76 -0.06 -5.85
N THR A 85 -3.96 0.97 -6.11
CA THR A 85 -3.42 1.23 -7.45
C THR A 85 -2.49 0.10 -7.89
N PHE A 86 -1.63 -0.41 -7.00
CA PHE A 86 -0.78 -1.56 -7.29
C PHE A 86 -1.60 -2.81 -7.64
N LEU A 87 -2.66 -3.11 -6.88
CA LEU A 87 -3.60 -4.19 -7.18
C LEU A 87 -4.26 -4.00 -8.56
N MET A 88 -4.77 -2.80 -8.84
CA MET A 88 -5.38 -2.45 -10.13
C MET A 88 -4.43 -2.59 -11.32
N MET A 89 -3.19 -2.13 -11.19
CA MET A 89 -2.16 -2.29 -12.23
C MET A 89 -1.89 -3.76 -12.58
N ASN A 90 -2.16 -4.67 -11.64
CA ASN A 90 -1.94 -6.11 -11.76
C ASN A 90 -3.23 -6.91 -11.98
N GLY A 91 -4.33 -6.25 -12.36
CA GLY A 91 -5.57 -6.93 -12.76
C GLY A 91 -6.46 -7.35 -11.58
N TYR A 92 -6.36 -6.66 -10.45
CA TYR A 92 -7.24 -6.86 -9.31
C TYR A 92 -8.10 -5.62 -9.07
N THR A 93 -9.31 -5.81 -8.56
CA THR A 93 -10.17 -4.72 -8.09
C THR A 93 -10.46 -4.88 -6.61
N THR A 94 -10.84 -3.78 -5.96
CA THR A 94 -11.20 -3.78 -4.53
C THR A 94 -12.64 -3.33 -4.32
N SER A 95 -13.35 -3.97 -3.39
CA SER A 95 -14.75 -3.67 -3.05
C SER A 95 -14.94 -3.11 -1.63
N PHE A 96 -13.91 -2.50 -1.06
CA PHE A 96 -13.99 -1.83 0.23
C PHE A 96 -15.03 -0.70 0.22
N THR A 97 -15.90 -0.64 1.23
CA THR A 97 -16.61 0.61 1.53
C THR A 97 -15.62 1.65 2.06
N GLN A 98 -16.05 2.91 2.14
CA GLN A 98 -15.21 3.97 2.71
C GLN A 98 -14.82 3.66 4.16
N GLU A 99 -15.77 3.18 4.97
CA GLU A 99 -15.57 2.81 6.36
C GLU A 99 -14.59 1.64 6.49
N GLU A 100 -14.74 0.61 5.65
CA GLU A 100 -13.84 -0.55 5.64
C GLU A 100 -12.41 -0.15 5.25
N ALA A 101 -12.26 0.70 4.24
CA ALA A 101 -10.95 1.17 3.80
C ALA A 101 -10.25 2.01 4.88
N VAL A 102 -11.02 2.85 5.59
CA VAL A 102 -10.53 3.62 6.75
C VAL A 102 -10.13 2.69 7.89
N GLN A 103 -10.96 1.70 8.24
CA GLN A 103 -10.63 0.76 9.32
C GLN A 103 -9.41 -0.10 8.97
N PHE A 104 -9.32 -0.60 7.74
CA PHE A 104 -8.17 -1.36 7.27
C PHE A 104 -6.86 -0.61 7.47
N ILE A 105 -6.78 0.65 7.01
CA ILE A 105 -5.55 1.42 7.15
C ILE A 105 -5.27 1.87 8.58
N LEU A 106 -6.33 2.09 9.39
CA LEU A 106 -6.18 2.38 10.81
C LEU A 106 -5.60 1.18 11.55
N ASN A 107 -6.11 -0.04 11.31
CA ASN A 107 -5.60 -1.27 11.92
C ASN A 107 -4.10 -1.46 11.66
N ILE A 108 -3.65 -1.22 10.42
CA ILE A 108 -2.21 -1.22 10.12
C ILE A 108 -1.51 -0.14 10.94
N THR A 109 -2.00 1.09 10.92
CA THR A 109 -1.31 2.22 11.57
C THR A 109 -1.21 2.05 13.09
N THR A 110 -2.24 1.53 13.74
CA THR A 110 -2.33 1.42 15.20
C THR A 110 -1.86 0.07 15.75
N SER A 111 -1.63 -0.94 14.90
CA SER A 111 -1.16 -2.24 15.36
C SER A 111 0.22 -2.10 16.04
N ASN A 112 0.33 -2.72 17.22
CA ASN A 112 1.58 -2.83 17.99
C ASN A 112 2.15 -4.27 17.91
N GLN A 113 1.68 -5.07 16.96
CA GLN A 113 2.18 -6.42 16.73
C GLN A 113 3.58 -6.38 16.12
N GLU A 114 4.30 -7.50 16.26
CA GLU A 114 5.53 -7.74 15.53
C GLU A 114 5.32 -7.61 14.02
N PHE A 115 6.34 -7.09 13.33
CA PHE A 115 6.24 -6.72 11.92
C PHE A 115 5.87 -7.89 11.01
N ASP A 116 6.45 -9.07 11.25
CA ASP A 116 6.18 -10.26 10.45
C ASP A 116 4.74 -10.76 10.61
N LEU A 117 4.22 -10.76 11.84
CA LEU A 117 2.82 -11.12 12.11
C LEU A 117 1.86 -10.16 11.41
N MET A 118 2.12 -8.84 11.51
CA MET A 118 1.30 -7.83 10.86
C MET A 118 1.30 -8.01 9.33
N LYS A 119 2.46 -8.28 8.74
CA LYS A 119 2.58 -8.52 7.30
C LYS A 119 1.73 -9.72 6.87
N GLU A 120 1.83 -10.84 7.59
CA GLU A 120 1.07 -12.06 7.32
C GLU A 120 -0.43 -11.84 7.45
N GLU A 121 -0.88 -11.19 8.53
CA GLU A 121 -2.31 -10.90 8.74
C GLU A 121 -2.89 -10.00 7.66
N VAL A 122 -2.18 -8.95 7.27
CA VAL A 122 -2.63 -8.03 6.21
C VAL A 122 -2.69 -8.75 4.87
N ALA A 123 -1.67 -9.55 4.53
CA ALA A 123 -1.67 -10.32 3.28
C ALA A 123 -2.82 -11.34 3.26
N HIS A 124 -3.00 -12.08 4.35
CA HIS A 124 -4.08 -13.05 4.50
C HIS A 124 -5.46 -12.41 4.42
N PHE A 125 -5.65 -11.23 5.03
CA PHE A 125 -6.88 -10.47 4.92
C PHE A 125 -7.16 -10.05 3.46
N LEU A 126 -6.16 -9.53 2.75
CA LEU A 126 -6.33 -9.16 1.35
C LEU A 126 -6.70 -10.36 0.48
N GLU A 127 -6.16 -11.55 0.78
CA GLU A 127 -6.45 -12.77 0.05
C GLU A 127 -7.85 -13.34 0.33
N THR A 128 -8.26 -13.38 1.59
CA THR A 128 -9.42 -14.18 2.03
C THR A 128 -10.68 -13.36 2.32
N SER A 129 -10.56 -12.05 2.48
CA SER A 129 -11.71 -11.18 2.83
C SER A 129 -12.79 -11.10 1.74
N GLY A 130 -12.51 -11.54 0.52
CA GLY A 130 -13.37 -11.32 -0.65
C GLY A 130 -13.43 -9.85 -1.08
N LYS A 131 -12.61 -8.97 -0.47
CA LYS A 131 -12.53 -7.55 -0.82
C LYS A 131 -11.58 -7.25 -1.96
N VAL A 132 -10.68 -8.18 -2.28
CA VAL A 132 -9.77 -8.09 -3.41
C VAL A 132 -10.09 -9.22 -4.37
N THR A 133 -10.48 -8.88 -5.60
CA THR A 133 -10.92 -9.86 -6.59
C THR A 133 -10.10 -9.69 -7.85
N LYS A 134 -9.58 -10.80 -8.39
CA LYS A 134 -8.94 -10.79 -9.71
C LYS A 134 -9.99 -10.50 -10.77
N LEU A 135 -9.74 -9.53 -11.63
CA LEU A 135 -10.60 -9.25 -12.78
C LEU A 135 -10.54 -10.45 -13.71
N SER A 136 -11.68 -11.12 -13.93
CA SER A 136 -11.81 -12.04 -15.07
C SER A 136 -11.73 -11.22 -16.35
N LEU A 137 -10.78 -11.55 -17.21
CA LEU A 137 -10.74 -11.07 -18.59
C LEU A 137 -11.82 -11.80 -19.39
N ASP A 138 -13.09 -11.59 -19.04
CA ASP A 138 -14.21 -12.05 -19.85
C ASP A 138 -14.66 -10.88 -20.76
N LYS A 139 -14.17 -10.97 -22.00
CA LYS A 139 -14.46 -10.24 -23.25
C LYS A 139 -13.40 -9.26 -23.74
#